data_AF-A0A3M9ZLM3-F1
#
_entry.id   AF-A0A3M9ZLM3-F1
#
_cell.length_a   1.000
_cell.length_b   1.000
_cell.length_c   1.000
_cell.angle_alpha   90.00
_cell.angle_beta   90.00
_cell.angle_gamma   90.00
#
_symmetry.space_group_name_H-M   'P 1'
#
loop_
_entity.id
_entity.type
_entity.pdbx_description
1 polymer ?
#
loop_
_entity_poly.entity_id
_entity_poly.type
_entity_poly.pdbx_seq_one_letter_code
_entity_poly.pdbx_strand_id
1 'polypeptide(L)'
;PRDGEYSRLIAGLVSEAAEALGTTEIVFSTSAADREAVSAAIAGLSGAEVAAEPIECMGGVRAVTRDGSTSFDNTLDARVERLKPLIRKEIAARFGLGG
;
A
#
# COMPACT_ATOMS: atom_id res chain seq x y z
N PRO A 1 14.73 8.69 2.87
CA PRO A 1 14.20 10.01 2.43
C PRO A 1 13.00 9.79 1.53
N ARG A 2 12.02 10.70 1.49
CA ARG A 2 10.93 10.64 0.50
C ARG A 2 11.38 11.31 -0.79
N ASP A 3 12.34 10.66 -1.44
CA ASP A 3 12.94 11.12 -2.68
C ASP A 3 12.19 10.56 -3.90
N GLY A 4 12.72 10.81 -5.09
CA GLY A 4 12.09 10.38 -6.34
C GLY A 4 12.01 8.86 -6.54
N GLU A 5 12.79 8.05 -5.81
CA GLU A 5 12.60 6.59 -5.82
C GLU A 5 11.40 6.21 -4.98
N TYR A 6 11.27 6.81 -3.80
CA TYR A 6 10.09 6.61 -2.95
C TYR A 6 8.79 7.04 -3.66
N SER A 7 8.79 8.18 -4.37
CA SER A 7 7.62 8.61 -5.15
C SER A 7 7.23 7.60 -6.24
N ARG A 8 8.22 6.99 -6.91
CA ARG A 8 7.97 5.93 -7.91
C ARG A 8 7.39 4.67 -7.27
N LEU A 9 7.88 4.29 -6.09
CA LEU A 9 7.30 3.20 -5.31
C LEU A 9 5.82 3.49 -4.98
N ILE A 10 5.51 4.67 -4.45
CA ILE A 10 4.13 5.06 -4.13
C ILE A 10 3.22 5.00 -5.36
N ALA A 11 3.68 5.50 -6.51
CA ALA A 11 2.91 5.43 -7.75
C ALA A 11 2.61 3.97 -8.17
N GLY A 12 3.59 3.07 -8.01
CA GLY A 12 3.39 1.63 -8.20
C GLY A 12 2.36 1.06 -7.23
N LEU A 13 2.46 1.38 -5.93
CA LEU A 13 1.53 0.88 -4.92
C LEU A 13 0.08 1.35 -5.16
N VAL A 14 -0.11 2.58 -5.63
CA VAL A 14 -1.41 3.13 -6.04
C VAL A 14 -1.96 2.38 -7.25
N SER A 15 -1.12 2.16 -8.27
CA SER A 15 -1.52 1.45 -9.49
C SER A 15 -1.93 0.01 -9.21
N GLU A 16 -1.11 -0.72 -8.44
CA GLU A 16 -1.42 -2.09 -8.02
C GLU A 16 -2.73 -2.17 -7.21
N ALA A 17 -3.01 -1.17 -6.38
CA ALA A 17 -4.26 -1.14 -5.61
C ALA A 17 -5.48 -0.89 -6.50
N ALA A 18 -5.37 -0.03 -7.51
CA ALA A 18 -6.43 0.19 -8.49
C ALA A 18 -6.68 -1.06 -9.34
N GLU A 19 -5.62 -1.74 -9.78
CA GLU A 19 -5.70 -3.01 -10.50
C GLU A 19 -6.34 -4.11 -9.64
N ALA A 20 -5.94 -4.22 -8.36
CA ALA A 20 -6.47 -5.22 -7.44
C ALA A 20 -7.97 -5.01 -7.13
N LEU A 21 -8.42 -3.74 -7.06
CA LEU A 21 -9.83 -3.40 -6.85
C LEU A 21 -10.66 -3.39 -8.14
N GLY A 22 -10.02 -3.36 -9.31
CA GLY A 22 -10.70 -3.39 -10.61
C GLY A 22 -11.50 -2.12 -10.94
N THR A 23 -11.21 -1.00 -10.27
CA THR A 23 -11.92 0.29 -10.45
C THR A 23 -10.97 1.46 -10.19
N THR A 24 -11.34 2.65 -10.66
CA THR A 24 -10.63 3.91 -10.35
C THR A 24 -11.37 4.78 -9.34
N GLU A 25 -12.61 4.42 -8.95
CA GLU A 25 -13.35 5.09 -7.90
C GLU A 25 -12.92 4.60 -6.51
N ILE A 26 -11.80 5.15 -6.04
CA ILE A 26 -11.08 4.66 -4.86
C ILE A 26 -10.77 5.82 -3.91
N VAL A 27 -10.95 5.58 -2.62
CA VAL A 27 -10.45 6.41 -1.53
C VAL A 27 -9.15 5.80 -1.02
N PHE A 28 -8.05 6.54 -1.13
CA PHE A 28 -6.74 6.16 -0.64
C PHE A 28 -6.46 6.76 0.74
N SER A 29 -6.11 5.94 1.72
CA SER A 29 -5.60 6.34 3.03
C SER A 29 -4.11 6.06 3.12
N THR A 30 -3.35 6.98 3.71
CA THR A 30 -1.89 6.88 3.85
C THR A 30 -1.41 7.63 5.09
N SER A 31 -0.12 7.52 5.41
CA SER A 31 0.49 8.30 6.50
C SER A 31 0.53 9.79 6.16
N ALA A 32 0.53 10.63 7.19
CA ALA A 32 0.60 12.08 7.01
C ALA A 32 1.80 12.52 6.16
N ALA A 33 2.91 11.80 6.27
CA ALA A 33 4.14 12.14 5.58
C ALA A 33 4.21 11.64 4.12
N ASP A 34 3.36 10.66 3.74
CA ASP A 34 3.23 10.18 2.36
C ASP A 34 2.15 10.93 1.56
N ARG A 35 1.34 11.76 2.24
CA ARG A 35 0.17 12.42 1.65
C ARG A 35 0.47 13.15 0.34
N GLU A 36 1.58 13.88 0.26
CA GLU A 36 1.96 14.64 -0.94
C GLU A 36 2.29 13.70 -2.11
N ALA A 37 3.09 12.66 -1.86
CA ALA A 37 3.46 11.68 -2.86
C ALA A 37 2.24 10.89 -3.38
N VAL A 38 1.32 10.52 -2.48
CA VAL A 38 0.08 9.82 -2.85
C VAL A 38 -0.85 10.75 -3.63
N SER A 39 -1.03 11.99 -3.19
CA SER A 39 -1.83 13.00 -3.91
C SER A 39 -1.30 13.21 -5.34
N ALA A 40 0.02 13.30 -5.51
CA ALA A 40 0.65 13.43 -6.81
C ALA A 40 0.44 12.17 -7.67
N ALA A 41 0.55 10.98 -7.08
CA ALA A 41 0.36 9.71 -7.80
C ALA A 41 -1.08 9.52 -8.30
N ILE A 42 -2.09 9.96 -7.54
CA ILE A 42 -3.49 9.81 -7.94
C ILE A 42 -4.01 10.93 -8.85
N ALA A 43 -3.24 12.00 -9.06
CA ALA A 43 -3.68 13.15 -9.87
C ALA A 43 -4.04 12.77 -11.32
N GLY A 44 -3.51 11.65 -11.84
CA GLY A 44 -3.84 11.11 -13.15
C GLY A 44 -5.03 10.13 -13.17
N LEU A 45 -5.63 9.80 -12.02
CA LEU A 45 -6.73 8.84 -11.89
C LEU A 45 -8.06 9.56 -11.71
N SER A 46 -8.95 9.47 -12.70
CA SER A 46 -10.31 9.97 -12.58
C SER A 46 -11.11 9.13 -11.58
N GLY A 47 -11.60 9.75 -10.50
CA GLY A 47 -12.43 9.12 -9.47
C GLY A 47 -11.71 8.79 -8.17
N ALA A 48 -10.39 8.90 -8.15
CA ALA A 48 -9.56 8.67 -6.96
C ALA A 48 -9.50 9.90 -6.06
N GLU A 49 -9.52 9.68 -4.74
CA GLU A 49 -9.34 10.74 -3.75
C GLU A 49 -8.45 10.26 -2.59
N VAL A 50 -7.78 11.19 -1.91
CA VAL A 50 -7.06 10.89 -0.66
C VAL A 50 -7.97 11.19 0.51
N ALA A 51 -8.10 10.23 1.44
CA ALA A 51 -8.82 10.40 2.68
C ALA A 51 -8.30 11.61 3.46
N ALA A 52 -9.20 12.34 4.12
CA ALA A 52 -8.84 13.52 4.90
C ALA A 52 -7.93 13.17 6.08
N GLU A 53 -8.26 12.09 6.77
CA GLU A 53 -7.54 11.59 7.94
C GLU A 53 -6.41 10.62 7.53
N PRO A 54 -5.17 10.87 8.00
CA PRO A 54 -4.09 9.94 7.77
C PRO A 54 -4.24 8.68 8.64
N ILE A 55 -3.63 7.58 8.18
CA ILE A 55 -3.49 6.35 8.97
C ILE A 55 -2.08 6.23 9.54
N GLU A 56 -1.95 5.48 10.64
CA GLU A 56 -0.65 5.12 11.19
C GLU A 56 -0.07 3.93 10.40
N CYS A 57 0.94 4.21 9.58
CA CYS A 57 1.70 3.21 8.86
C CYS A 57 3.13 3.71 8.58
N MET A 58 4.06 2.79 8.34
CA MET A 58 5.43 3.12 7.93
C MET A 58 5.48 3.80 6.56
N GLY A 59 4.55 3.42 5.68
CA GLY A 59 4.38 4.01 4.37
C GLY A 59 3.48 3.19 3.44
N GLY A 60 3.25 3.72 2.24
CA GLY A 60 2.38 3.10 1.24
C GLY A 60 0.92 3.53 1.38
N VAL A 61 0.00 2.73 0.85
CA VAL A 61 -1.42 3.12 0.75
C VAL A 61 -2.36 1.99 1.15
N ARG A 62 -3.47 2.35 1.78
CA ARG A 62 -4.66 1.51 1.86
C ARG A 62 -5.71 2.08 0.92
N ALA A 63 -6.28 1.25 0.07
CA ALA A 63 -7.30 1.63 -0.89
C ALA A 63 -8.64 1.03 -0.50
N VAL A 64 -9.71 1.81 -0.63
CA VAL A 64 -11.09 1.37 -0.42
C VAL A 64 -11.92 1.86 -1.60
N THR A 65 -12.80 1.03 -2.16
CA THR A 65 -13.74 1.48 -3.18
C THR A 65 -14.63 2.60 -2.64
N ARG A 66 -15.08 3.54 -3.49
CA ARG A 66 -15.89 4.68 -3.05
C ARG A 66 -17.20 4.27 -2.35
N ASP A 67 -17.75 3.11 -2.70
CA ASP A 67 -18.93 2.51 -2.06
C ASP A 67 -18.62 1.77 -0.74
N GLY A 68 -17.34 1.65 -0.36
CA GLY A 68 -16.89 0.99 0.85
C GLY A 68 -16.96 -0.54 0.82
N SER A 69 -17.33 -1.16 -0.30
CA SER A 69 -17.57 -2.60 -0.37
C SER A 69 -16.29 -3.43 -0.31
N THR A 70 -15.17 -2.89 -0.77
CA THR A 70 -13.93 -3.63 -0.94
C THR A 70 -12.73 -2.78 -0.57
N SER A 71 -11.75 -3.39 0.09
CA SER A 71 -10.51 -2.73 0.48
C SER A 71 -9.29 -3.56 0.08
N PHE A 72 -8.20 -2.87 -0.18
CA PHE A 72 -6.92 -3.45 -0.50
C PHE A 72 -5.82 -2.73 0.30
N ASP A 73 -5.15 -3.48 1.17
CA ASP A 73 -4.08 -2.94 2.00
C ASP A 73 -2.72 -3.15 1.35
N ASN A 74 -2.19 -2.06 0.78
CA ASN A 74 -0.90 -1.99 0.15
C ASN A 74 0.13 -1.18 0.95
N THR A 75 -0.08 -1.07 2.26
CA THR A 75 0.92 -0.50 3.17
C THR A 75 2.16 -1.38 3.24
N LEU A 76 3.30 -0.76 3.52
CA LEU A 76 4.55 -1.49 3.73
C LEU A 76 4.43 -2.46 4.91
N ASP A 77 3.73 -2.05 5.97
CA ASP A 77 3.41 -2.88 7.14
C ASP A 77 2.67 -4.17 6.72
N ALA A 78 1.58 -4.04 5.96
CA ALA A 78 0.80 -5.18 5.49
C ALA A 78 1.61 -6.12 4.56
N ARG A 79 2.49 -5.56 3.72
CA ARG A 79 3.41 -6.35 2.89
C ARG A 79 4.39 -7.15 3.73
N VAL A 80 5.01 -6.52 4.73
CA VAL A 80 5.94 -7.18 5.63
C VAL A 80 5.22 -8.29 6.40
N GLU A 81 4.03 -8.04 6.94
CA GLU A 81 3.22 -9.07 7.61
C GLU A 81 2.92 -10.27 6.71
N ARG A 82 2.56 -10.03 5.44
CA ARG A 82 2.33 -11.10 4.45
C ARG A 82 3.59 -11.90 4.15
N LEU A 83 4.77 -11.28 4.20
CA LEU A 83 6.05 -11.94 3.93
C LEU A 83 6.62 -12.68 5.16
N LYS A 84 6.34 -12.22 6.38
CA LYS A 84 6.82 -12.83 7.63
C LYS A 84 6.69 -14.36 7.68
N PRO A 85 5.53 -14.99 7.41
CA PRO A 85 5.41 -16.44 7.50
C PRO A 85 6.29 -17.17 6.47
N LEU A 86 6.43 -16.61 5.26
CA LEU A 86 7.28 -17.20 4.21
C LEU A 86 8.75 -17.13 4.59
N ILE A 87 9.19 -15.98 5.13
CA ILE A 87 10.56 -15.79 5.62
C ILE A 87 10.84 -16.75 6.78
N ARG A 88 9.92 -16.89 7.75
CA ARG A 88 10.06 -17.84 8.87
C ARG A 88 10.20 -19.27 8.39
N LYS A 89 9.38 -19.70 7.42
CA LYS A 89 9.46 -21.03 6.82
C LYS A 89 10.82 -21.25 6.15
N GLU A 90 11.30 -20.28 5.39
CA GLU A 90 12.60 -20.35 4.71
C GLU A 90 13.77 -20.41 5.69
N ILE A 91 13.75 -19.60 6.77
CA ILE A 91 14.76 -19.65 7.83
C ILE A 91 14.75 -21.02 8.53
N ALA A 92 13.58 -21.53 8.92
CA ALA A 92 13.47 -22.84 9.55
C ALA A 92 14.01 -23.96 8.66
N ALA A 93 13.72 -23.91 7.36
CA ALA A 93 14.26 -24.85 6.37
C ALA A 93 15.78 -24.74 6.22
N ARG A 94 16.34 -23.52 6.15
CA ARG A 94 17.79 -23.30 6.00
C ARG A 94 18.61 -23.66 7.23
N PHE A 95 18.05 -23.46 8.42
CA PHE A 95 18.77 -23.65 9.68
C PHE A 95 18.33 -24.92 10.45
N GLY A 96 17.49 -25.76 9.84
CA GLY A 96 17.08 -27.05 10.43
C GLY A 96 16.23 -26.92 11.70
N LEU A 97 15.65 -25.73 11.96
CA LEU A 97 14.84 -25.45 13.16
C LEU A 97 13.41 -26.02 13.07
N GLY A 98 13.17 -26.95 12.14
CA GLY A 98 11.86 -27.54 11.84
C GLY A 98 11.70 -29.00 12.24
N GLY A 99 12.62 -29.53 13.07
CA GLY A 99 12.54 -30.87 13.67
C GLY A 99 12.06 -30.84 15.10
#